data_AF-A0A9E3BN89-F1
#
_entry.id   AF-A0A9E3BN89-F1
#
_cell.length_a   1.000
_cell.length_b   1.000
_cell.length_c   1.000
_cell.angle_alpha   90.00
_cell.angle_beta   90.00
_cell.angle_gamma   90.00
#
_symmetry.space_group_name_H-M   'P 1'
#
loop_
_entity.id
_entity.type
_entity.pdbx_description
1 polymer ?
#
loop_
_entity_poly.entity_id
_entity_poly.type
_entity_poly.pdbx_seq_one_letter_code
_entity_poly.pdbx_strand_id
1 'polypeptide(L)'
;MEKVKVLFFSADPKSAPPHGYGRRLLLDEEVRKIQKKVRTARYRDDLAFDTRWAMRTDDLLQALNETDPQVVHFSGHGGSDGLVMVGS
;
A
#
# COMPACT_ATOMS: atom_id res chain seq x y z
N MET A 1 -2.39 -23.44 -10.68
CA MET A 1 -1.20 -23.00 -9.93
C MET A 1 -1.65 -21.91 -8.98
N GLU A 2 -1.19 -21.94 -7.73
CA GLU A 2 -1.55 -20.91 -6.76
C GLU A 2 -0.78 -19.62 -7.06
N LYS A 3 -1.46 -18.47 -7.05
CA LYS A 3 -0.83 -17.18 -7.30
C LYS A 3 -0.19 -16.66 -6.02
N VAL A 4 0.99 -16.05 -6.15
CA VAL A 4 1.61 -15.28 -5.07
C VAL A 4 0.82 -13.98 -4.89
N LYS A 5 0.13 -13.86 -3.76
CA LYS A 5 -0.64 -12.68 -3.38
C LYS A 5 0.29 -11.68 -2.69
N VAL A 6 0.32 -10.48 -3.24
CA VAL A 6 1.08 -9.34 -2.72
C VAL A 6 0.08 -8.28 -2.32
N LEU A 7 0.11 -7.88 -1.06
CA LEU A 7 -0.75 -6.85 -0.50
C LEU A 7 0.05 -5.59 -0.28
N PHE A 8 -0.33 -4.51 -0.96
CA PHE A 8 0.28 -3.19 -0.82
C PHE A 8 -0.60 -2.29 0.05
N PHE A 9 -0.02 -1.77 1.13
CA PHE A 9 -0.63 -0.82 2.05
C PHE A 9 -0.03 0.56 1.89
N SER A 10 -0.92 1.54 1.74
CA SER A 10 -0.56 2.95 1.67
C SER A 10 -1.14 3.72 2.87
N ALA A 11 -0.26 4.26 3.72
CA ALA A 11 -0.64 5.17 4.79
C ALA A 11 -0.45 6.62 4.33
N ASP A 12 -1.52 7.21 3.80
CA ASP A 12 -1.59 8.66 3.53
C ASP A 12 -2.39 9.33 4.66
N PRO A 13 -1.76 10.15 5.52
CA PRO A 13 -2.51 10.93 6.48
C PRO A 13 -3.36 11.95 5.70
N LYS A 14 -4.67 11.70 5.62
CA LYS A 14 -5.69 12.59 5.02
C LYS A 14 -5.75 14.01 5.63
N SER A 15 -4.79 14.38 6.49
CA SER A 15 -4.76 15.59 7.31
C SER A 15 -3.73 16.62 6.85
N ALA A 16 -3.09 16.47 5.67
CA ALA A 16 -2.33 17.59 5.11
C ALA A 16 -3.32 18.71 4.72
N PRO A 17 -3.21 19.93 5.30
CA PRO A 17 -4.14 21.01 5.03
C PRO A 17 -4.22 21.34 3.53
N PRO A 18 -5.36 21.85 3.02
CA PRO A 18 -5.47 22.27 1.63
C PRO A 18 -4.55 23.46 1.29
N HIS A 19 -3.82 24.02 2.26
CA HIS A 19 -2.94 25.16 2.11
C HIS A 19 -1.53 24.84 2.62
N GLY A 20 -0.67 24.37 1.70
CA GLY A 20 0.77 24.62 1.75
C GLY A 20 1.63 23.62 2.55
N TYR A 21 2.63 23.07 1.83
CA TYR A 21 3.86 22.46 2.34
C TYR A 21 3.85 21.05 2.95
N GLY A 22 2.76 20.29 2.86
CA GLY A 22 2.84 18.83 2.99
C GLY A 22 3.16 18.21 1.64
N ARG A 23 4.32 17.58 1.45
CA ARG A 23 4.67 16.81 0.25
C ARG A 23 3.53 15.79 0.03
N ARG A 24 2.60 16.07 -0.90
CA ARG A 24 1.59 15.09 -1.34
C ARG A 24 2.39 13.87 -1.73
N LEU A 25 2.32 12.83 -0.92
CA LEU A 25 3.11 11.64 -1.15
C LEU A 25 2.66 11.10 -2.50
N LEU A 26 3.59 10.96 -3.44
CA LEU A 26 3.34 10.42 -4.78
C LEU A 26 3.06 8.90 -4.71
N LEU A 27 2.42 8.42 -3.65
CA LEU A 27 2.07 7.01 -3.41
C LEU A 27 1.17 6.51 -4.54
N ASP A 28 0.26 7.35 -5.02
CA ASP A 28 -0.54 7.10 -6.22
C ASP A 28 0.32 6.80 -7.46
N GLU A 29 1.42 7.54 -7.65
CA GLU A 29 2.34 7.27 -8.75
C GLU A 29 3.18 6.02 -8.51
N GLU A 30 3.61 5.78 -7.27
CA GLU A 30 4.38 4.61 -6.91
C GLU A 30 3.58 3.32 -7.16
N VAL A 31 2.34 3.26 -6.67
CA VAL A 31 1.45 2.12 -6.94
C VAL A 31 1.19 1.96 -8.43
N ARG A 32 0.92 3.06 -9.16
CA ARG A 32 0.75 2.96 -10.62
C ARG A 32 2.00 2.40 -11.30
N LYS A 33 3.20 2.80 -10.87
CA LYS A 33 4.48 2.28 -11.39
C LYS A 33 4.65 0.81 -11.05
N ILE A 34 4.34 0.38 -9.82
CA ILE A 34 4.42 -1.03 -9.39
C ILE A 34 3.42 -1.88 -10.19
N GLN A 35 2.15 -1.48 -10.24
CA GLN A 35 1.13 -2.19 -11.00
C GLN A 35 1.48 -2.30 -12.49
N LYS A 36 2.04 -1.25 -13.09
CA LYS A 36 2.51 -1.29 -14.48
C LYS A 36 3.64 -2.31 -14.66
N LYS A 37 4.61 -2.33 -13.76
CA LYS A 37 5.72 -3.30 -13.78
C LYS A 37 5.21 -4.73 -13.60
N VAL A 38 4.31 -4.98 -12.66
CA VAL A 38 3.69 -6.30 -12.42
C VAL A 38 2.99 -6.79 -13.69
N ARG A 39 2.21 -5.94 -14.37
CA ARG A 39 1.54 -6.31 -15.63
C ARG A 39 2.51 -6.62 -16.78
N THR A 40 3.68 -6.00 -16.80
CA THR A 40 4.72 -6.24 -17.82
C THR A 40 5.69 -7.36 -17.43
N ALA A 41 5.60 -7.90 -16.21
CA ALA A 41 6.51 -8.92 -15.71
C ALA A 41 6.25 -10.26 -16.39
N ARG A 42 7.32 -11.06 -16.52
CA ARG A 42 7.28 -12.40 -17.13
C ARG A 42 6.29 -13.35 -16.45
N TYR A 43 6.12 -13.20 -15.13
CA TYR A 43 5.28 -14.06 -14.27
C TYR A 43 4.03 -13.32 -13.77
N ARG A 44 3.50 -12.38 -14.56
CA ARG A 44 2.32 -11.59 -14.18
C ARG A 44 1.10 -12.44 -13.84
N ASP A 45 0.97 -13.61 -14.46
CA ASP A 45 -0.17 -14.49 -14.27
C ASP A 45 -0.07 -15.30 -12.97
N ASP A 46 1.15 -15.40 -12.41
CA ASP A 46 1.45 -16.02 -11.12
C ASP A 46 1.40 -15.02 -9.95
N LEU A 47 1.22 -13.72 -10.23
CA LEU A 47 1.17 -12.66 -9.23
C LEU A 47 -0.24 -12.08 -9.12
N ALA A 48 -0.77 -12.04 -7.90
CA ALA A 48 -1.99 -11.31 -7.57
C ALA A 48 -1.61 -10.09 -6.73
N PHE A 49 -1.82 -8.89 -7.26
CA PHE A 49 -1.44 -7.64 -6.59
C PHE A 49 -2.70 -6.92 -6.10
N ASP A 50 -2.95 -6.94 -4.80
CA ASP A 50 -4.04 -6.20 -4.13
C ASP A 50 -3.46 -4.92 -3.53
N THR A 51 -4.14 -3.79 -3.73
CA THR A 51 -3.70 -2.48 -3.24
C THR A 51 -4.80 -1.89 -2.37
N ARG A 52 -4.46 -1.62 -1.11
CA ARG A 52 -5.37 -1.02 -0.14
C ARG A 52 -4.83 0.33 0.34
N TRP A 53 -5.67 1.35 0.21
CA TRP A 53 -5.32 2.75 0.45
C TRP A 53 -5.91 3.24 1.77
N ALA A 54 -5.18 4.12 2.46
CA ALA A 54 -5.66 4.89 3.61
C ALA A 54 -6.34 4.02 4.69
N MET A 55 -5.78 2.83 4.90
CA MET A 55 -6.28 1.87 5.87
C MET A 55 -5.87 2.28 7.28
N ARG A 56 -6.83 2.27 8.19
CA ARG A 56 -6.58 2.33 9.63
C ARG A 56 -5.91 1.02 10.06
N THR A 57 -5.31 1.00 11.25
CA THR A 57 -4.68 -0.21 11.79
C THR A 57 -5.64 -1.41 11.86
N ASP A 58 -6.93 -1.15 12.07
CA ASP A 58 -7.97 -2.20 12.10
C ASP A 58 -8.25 -2.79 10.70
N ASP A 59 -8.25 -1.93 9.67
CA ASP A 59 -8.45 -2.34 8.28
C ASP A 59 -7.26 -3.20 7.79
N LEU A 60 -6.06 -2.97 8.32
CA LEU A 60 -4.86 -3.76 8.03
C LEU A 60 -5.04 -5.22 8.46
N LEU A 61 -5.42 -5.46 9.72
CA LEU A 61 -5.61 -6.82 10.23
C LEU A 61 -6.71 -7.56 9.47
N GLN A 62 -7.80 -6.85 9.15
CA GLN A 62 -8.86 -7.41 8.32
C GLN A 62 -8.35 -7.79 6.93
N ALA A 63 -7.63 -6.89 6.25
CA ALA A 63 -7.11 -7.15 4.91
C ALA A 63 -6.11 -8.32 4.87
N LEU A 64 -5.27 -8.47 5.90
CA LEU A 64 -4.37 -9.61 6.04
C LEU A 64 -5.15 -10.94 6.13
N ASN A 65 -6.19 -10.98 6.97
CA ASN A 65 -7.01 -12.18 7.14
C ASN A 65 -7.86 -12.51 5.91
N GLU A 66 -8.38 -11.51 5.20
CA GLU A 66 -9.22 -11.72 4.00
C GLU A 66 -8.40 -12.17 2.79
N THR A 67 -7.17 -11.68 2.67
CA THR A 67 -6.36 -11.93 1.47
C THR A 67 -5.34 -13.04 1.65
N ASP A 68 -4.96 -13.39 2.89
CA ASP A 68 -3.90 -14.35 3.20
C ASP A 68 -2.67 -14.16 2.28
N PRO A 69 -2.01 -13.00 2.35
CA PRO A 69 -0.99 -12.62 1.40
C PRO A 69 0.37 -13.24 1.76
N GLN A 70 1.10 -13.71 0.76
CA GLN A 70 2.47 -14.20 0.93
C GLN A 70 3.49 -13.06 1.10
N VAL A 71 3.18 -11.87 0.57
CA VAL A 71 4.05 -10.69 0.69
C VAL A 71 3.21 -9.47 1.06
N VAL A 72 3.67 -8.72 2.05
CA VAL A 72 3.06 -7.46 2.46
C VAL A 72 4.06 -6.32 2.26
N HIS A 73 3.64 -5.27 1.55
CA HIS A 73 4.42 -4.06 1.33
C HIS A 73 3.75 -2.87 2.00
N PHE A 74 4.48 -2.11 2.81
CA PHE A 74 3.99 -0.90 3.45
C PHE A 74 4.69 0.33 2.86
N SER A 75 3.91 1.31 2.43
CA SER A 75 4.38 2.62 1.99
C SER A 75 3.58 3.73 2.67
N GLY A 76 4.21 4.83 3.06
CA GLY A 76 3.56 5.90 3.81
C GLY A 76 4.52 6.97 4.31
N HIS A 77 4.00 7.96 5.04
CA HIS A 77 4.85 8.97 5.66
C HIS A 77 5.66 8.35 6.80
N GLY A 78 7.00 8.32 6.67
CA GLY A 78 7.89 7.93 7.75
C GLY A 78 8.14 9.08 8.73
N GLY A 79 8.07 8.80 10.03
CA GLY A 79 8.64 9.62 11.10
C GLY A 79 10.03 9.10 11.51
N SER A 80 10.61 9.70 12.55
CA SER A 80 11.89 9.27 13.14
C SER A 80 11.91 7.79 13.56
N ASP A 81 10.75 7.26 13.95
CA ASP A 81 10.62 5.95 14.59
C ASP A 81 9.95 4.88 13.72
N GLY A 82 9.64 5.20 12.46
CA GLY A 82 9.01 4.26 11.52
C GLY A 82 7.90 4.87 10.67
N LEU A 83 7.04 4.03 10.09
CA LEU A 83 5.89 4.46 9.31
C LEU A 83 4.76 4.96 10.22
N VAL A 84 4.24 6.16 9.93
CA VAL A 84 3.11 6.72 10.67
C VAL A 84 1.81 6.13 10.12
N MET A 85 1.08 5.42 11.00
CA MET A 85 -0.28 4.97 10.75
C MET A 85 -1.21 5.63 11.76
N VAL A 86 -2.31 6.23 11.29
CA VAL A 86 -3.32 6.82 12.17
C VAL A 86 -4.27 5.72 12.63
N GLY A 87 -4.17 5.34 13.91
CA GLY A 87 -5.15 4.51 14.60
C GLY A 87 -6.35 5.34 15.07
N SER A 88 -7.53 4.71 15.14
CA SER A 88 -8.76 5.31 15.67
C SER A 88 -8.66 5.57 17.17
#